data_AF-A0A3R6X1V5-F1
#
_entry.id   AF-A0A3R6X1V5-F1
#
_cell.length_a   1.000
_cell.length_b   1.000
_cell.length_c   1.000
_cell.angle_alpha   90.00
_cell.angle_beta   90.00
_cell.angle_gamma   90.00
#
_symmetry.space_group_name_H-M   'P 1'
#
loop_
_entity.id
_entity.type
_entity.pdbx_description
1 polymer ?
#
loop_
_entity_poly.entity_id
_entity_poly.type
_entity_poly.pdbx_seq_one_letter_code
_entity_poly.pdbx_strand_id
1 'polypeptide(L)'
;MKLPLPPNFFKCPPLSTDEVERLKQQAYATAMDVVQKSLVQSASPSNRSGVSWTLASNDHGLQIYRGTVNAGGAGASDQLKLSVGVAEVAGTIDEVVALFRNDTTELTKEYVHRFGRGLLDSANLYTLVEPTRSHPNESVSINWMALKSPLKQVILERDCCYLEGHYKFEVHGKRGWVRSLKSVNLMCCPDMQHALGLVRMVQVGTGHVFVESDRPGYMRIAYVVHADFRGAAPDWAIDVAIKRRCKSLLDIDTFLRENRLAQGHFLTSSQVVSKHLRRRCFLCQKKLHGGLGFTKKLNCVKCGEVFCNSCSHPWTVRVCGIPTRIDACAKCALAAPTPTKALLFNQFDSSDTHSLSFKSSYSSQRIAMVVQGATVDVEGDLVVVLGASVAV
;
A
#
# COMPACT_ATOMS: atom_id res chain seq x y z
N MET A 1 -7.73 -26.19 -12.28
CA MET A 1 -6.81 -25.81 -11.17
C MET A 1 -7.56 -24.85 -10.24
N LYS A 2 -7.13 -24.59 -9.00
CA LYS A 2 -7.77 -23.59 -8.11
C LYS A 2 -6.72 -22.70 -7.47
N LEU A 3 -7.12 -21.48 -7.09
CA LEU A 3 -6.32 -20.57 -6.29
C LEU A 3 -6.62 -20.79 -4.79
N PRO A 4 -5.65 -20.58 -3.89
CA PRO A 4 -4.24 -20.28 -4.17
C PRO A 4 -3.54 -21.48 -4.85
N LEU A 5 -2.52 -21.18 -5.64
CA LEU A 5 -1.67 -22.18 -6.29
C LEU A 5 -0.93 -23.03 -5.23
N PRO A 6 -0.61 -24.29 -5.55
CA PRO A 6 0.13 -25.12 -4.62
C PRO A 6 1.54 -24.56 -4.36
N PRO A 7 2.14 -24.88 -3.21
CA PRO A 7 3.53 -24.55 -2.93
C PRO A 7 4.46 -24.96 -4.06
N ASN A 8 5.44 -24.10 -4.38
CA ASN A 8 6.45 -24.37 -5.42
C ASN A 8 5.86 -24.68 -6.82
N PHE A 9 4.69 -24.14 -7.12
CA PHE A 9 4.05 -24.25 -8.44
C PHE A 9 4.97 -23.73 -9.54
N PHE A 10 5.53 -22.52 -9.35
CA PHE A 10 6.49 -21.94 -10.26
C PHE A 10 7.87 -22.60 -10.07
N LYS A 11 8.43 -23.13 -11.16
CA LYS A 11 9.80 -23.65 -11.18
C LYS A 11 10.72 -22.59 -11.77
N CYS A 12 11.36 -21.82 -10.90
CA CYS A 12 12.17 -20.66 -11.24
C CYS A 12 13.66 -21.05 -11.38
N PRO A 13 14.17 -21.35 -12.59
CA PRO A 13 15.60 -21.59 -12.77
C PRO A 13 16.40 -20.32 -12.44
N PRO A 14 17.67 -20.43 -12.00
CA PRO A 14 18.51 -19.27 -11.77
C PRO A 14 18.63 -18.39 -13.02
N LEU A 15 18.54 -17.07 -12.85
CA LEU A 15 18.78 -16.11 -13.92
C LEU A 15 20.30 -15.91 -14.09
N SER A 16 20.73 -15.64 -15.33
CA SER A 16 22.14 -15.28 -15.56
C SER A 16 22.46 -13.89 -15.00
N THR A 17 23.74 -13.63 -14.71
CA THR A 17 24.20 -12.32 -14.22
C THR A 17 23.78 -11.18 -15.16
N ASP A 18 23.92 -11.38 -16.47
CA ASP A 18 23.55 -10.39 -17.49
C ASP A 18 22.03 -10.12 -17.50
N GLU A 19 21.22 -11.17 -17.31
CA GLU A 19 19.77 -11.03 -17.24
C GLU A 19 19.35 -10.26 -15.98
N VAL A 20 19.96 -10.58 -14.83
CA VAL A 20 19.73 -9.87 -13.56
C VAL A 20 20.07 -8.38 -13.71
N GLU A 21 21.21 -8.04 -14.31
CA GLU A 21 21.63 -6.66 -14.50
C GLU A 21 20.70 -5.90 -15.44
N ARG A 22 20.31 -6.53 -16.57
CA ARG A 22 19.33 -5.96 -17.51
C ARG A 22 17.99 -5.68 -16.82
N LEU A 23 17.52 -6.59 -15.97
CA LEU A 23 16.27 -6.44 -15.22
C LEU A 23 16.36 -5.31 -14.18
N LYS A 24 17.49 -5.15 -13.48
CA LYS A 24 17.70 -4.02 -12.56
C LYS A 24 17.65 -2.68 -13.28
N GLN A 25 18.33 -2.56 -14.42
CA GLN A 25 18.30 -1.34 -15.24
C GLN A 25 16.88 -1.06 -15.76
N GLN A 26 16.15 -2.10 -16.18
CA GLN A 26 14.77 -1.99 -16.62
C GLN A 26 13.83 -1.54 -15.49
N ALA A 27 14.02 -2.04 -14.26
CA ALA A 27 13.25 -1.64 -13.09
C ALA A 27 13.43 -0.16 -12.78
N TYR A 28 14.68 0.32 -12.76
CA TYR A 28 15.01 1.72 -12.52
C TYR A 28 14.45 2.64 -13.61
N ALA A 29 14.65 2.31 -14.88
CA ALA A 29 14.13 3.09 -16.00
C ALA A 29 12.60 3.20 -15.96
N THR A 30 11.92 2.10 -15.64
CA THR A 30 10.46 2.08 -15.44
C THR A 30 10.04 2.95 -14.27
N ALA A 31 10.78 2.89 -13.15
CA ALA A 31 10.48 3.71 -11.98
C ALA A 31 10.55 5.21 -12.30
N MET A 32 11.59 5.65 -13.01
CA MET A 32 11.73 7.07 -13.37
C MET A 32 10.68 7.52 -14.40
N ASP A 33 10.31 6.66 -15.34
CA ASP A 33 9.20 6.91 -16.27
C ASP A 33 7.85 7.02 -15.55
N VAL A 34 7.60 6.17 -14.54
CA VAL A 34 6.42 6.27 -13.67
C VAL A 34 6.43 7.57 -12.87
N VAL A 35 7.57 7.98 -12.33
CA VAL A 35 7.74 9.28 -11.66
C VAL A 35 7.37 10.42 -12.62
N GLN A 36 7.92 10.44 -13.83
CA GLN A 36 7.64 11.49 -14.80
C GLN A 36 6.15 11.57 -15.16
N LYS A 37 5.50 10.42 -15.42
CA LYS A 37 4.05 10.36 -15.69
C LYS A 37 3.22 10.89 -14.52
N SER A 38 3.64 10.60 -13.28
CA SER A 38 2.91 11.00 -12.08
C SER A 38 2.83 12.51 -11.87
N LEU A 39 3.73 13.28 -12.49
CA LEU A 39 3.77 14.74 -12.38
C LEU A 39 2.61 15.41 -13.15
N VAL A 40 1.99 14.72 -14.12
CA VAL A 40 0.87 15.24 -14.93
C VAL A 40 1.15 16.64 -15.48
N GLN A 41 2.33 16.82 -16.08
CA GLN A 41 2.71 18.08 -16.72
C GLN A 41 2.13 18.13 -18.14
N SER A 42 1.57 19.27 -18.54
CA SER A 42 1.15 19.51 -19.93
C SER A 42 2.31 19.30 -20.91
N ALA A 43 1.99 18.96 -22.16
CA ALA A 43 2.97 18.89 -23.23
C ALA A 43 3.67 20.26 -23.38
N SER A 44 4.89 20.36 -22.86
CA SER A 44 5.83 21.46 -23.12
C SER A 44 6.75 21.02 -24.26
N PRO A 45 7.31 21.94 -25.08
CA PRO A 45 8.39 21.62 -26.01
C PRO A 45 9.58 20.89 -25.36
N SER A 46 9.76 21.06 -24.03
CA SER A 46 10.76 20.35 -23.22
C SER A 46 10.28 19.01 -22.61
N ASN A 47 8.99 18.70 -22.69
CA ASN A 47 8.39 17.51 -22.07
C ASN A 47 8.46 16.34 -23.07
N ARG A 48 9.50 15.52 -22.95
CA ARG A 48 9.78 14.36 -23.84
C ARG A 48 8.71 13.25 -23.81
N SER A 49 7.74 13.33 -22.92
CA SER A 49 6.75 12.25 -22.73
C SER A 49 5.73 12.15 -23.87
N GLY A 50 5.48 13.23 -24.62
CA GLY A 50 4.49 13.24 -25.71
C GLY A 50 3.05 12.98 -25.24
N VAL A 51 2.78 13.06 -23.94
CA VAL A 51 1.46 12.80 -23.35
C VAL A 51 0.69 14.10 -23.18
N SER A 52 -0.53 14.14 -23.69
CA SER A 52 -1.53 15.16 -23.35
C SER A 52 -2.41 14.65 -22.20
N TRP A 53 -2.68 15.50 -21.21
CA TRP A 53 -3.47 15.14 -20.04
C TRP A 53 -4.81 15.85 -20.03
N THR A 54 -5.87 15.10 -19.77
CA THR A 54 -7.23 15.65 -19.56
C THR A 54 -7.73 15.26 -18.17
N LEU A 55 -8.27 16.23 -17.42
CA LEU A 55 -8.90 15.95 -16.13
C LEU A 55 -10.23 15.20 -16.35
N ALA A 56 -10.28 13.94 -15.92
CA ALA A 56 -11.46 13.08 -16.08
C ALA A 56 -12.39 13.10 -14.86
N SER A 57 -11.86 13.33 -13.66
CA SER A 57 -12.64 13.41 -12.42
C SER A 57 -11.92 14.25 -11.37
N ASN A 58 -12.68 14.98 -10.56
CA ASN A 58 -12.19 15.66 -9.37
C ASN A 58 -13.22 15.45 -8.24
N ASP A 59 -12.88 14.60 -7.28
CA ASP A 59 -13.83 14.09 -6.27
C ASP A 59 -13.10 13.91 -4.94
N HIS A 60 -13.57 14.57 -3.87
CA HIS A 60 -13.02 14.44 -2.50
C HIS A 60 -11.49 14.64 -2.39
N GLY A 61 -10.92 15.58 -3.16
CA GLY A 61 -9.48 15.83 -3.16
C GLY A 61 -8.65 14.84 -3.97
N LEU A 62 -9.29 13.87 -4.64
CA LEU A 62 -8.67 13.00 -5.65
C LEU A 62 -8.97 13.55 -7.04
N GLN A 63 -7.93 13.91 -7.76
CA GLN A 63 -7.97 14.24 -9.18
C GLN A 63 -7.56 13.01 -9.99
N ILE A 64 -8.28 12.72 -11.07
CA ILE A 64 -7.93 11.63 -11.99
C ILE A 64 -7.75 12.24 -13.38
N TYR A 65 -6.55 12.09 -13.92
CA TYR A 65 -6.18 12.54 -15.24
C TYR A 65 -6.10 11.35 -16.19
N ARG A 66 -6.58 11.52 -17.42
CA ARG A 66 -6.41 10.57 -18.52
C ARG A 66 -5.31 11.09 -19.45
N GLY A 67 -4.37 10.24 -19.79
CA GLY A 67 -3.29 10.56 -20.71
C GLY A 67 -3.60 10.03 -22.12
N THR A 68 -3.40 10.86 -23.13
CA THR A 68 -3.37 10.45 -24.54
C THR A 68 -1.96 10.66 -25.08
N VAL A 69 -1.39 9.61 -25.68
CA VAL A 69 -0.05 9.71 -26.28
C VAL A 69 -0.24 10.23 -27.70
N ASN A 70 0.32 11.40 -28.01
CA ASN A 70 0.32 11.94 -29.37
C ASN A 70 1.37 11.20 -30.19
N ALA A 71 1.09 9.95 -30.57
CA ALA A 71 1.91 9.26 -31.56
C ALA A 71 1.60 9.86 -32.92
N GLY A 72 2.55 10.61 -33.50
CA GLY A 72 2.50 11.13 -34.87
C GLY A 72 2.61 10.04 -35.95
N GLY A 73 1.95 8.90 -35.74
CA GLY A 73 1.94 7.73 -36.62
C GLY A 73 0.90 6.72 -36.14
N ALA A 74 0.08 6.22 -37.06
CA ALA A 74 -0.95 5.23 -36.80
C ALA A 74 -0.39 4.03 -36.03
N GLY A 75 -0.86 3.79 -34.81
CA GLY A 75 -0.41 2.65 -34.01
C GLY A 75 -0.62 2.71 -32.50
N ALA A 76 -1.17 3.79 -31.94
CA ALA A 76 -1.61 3.77 -30.54
C ALA A 76 -2.77 2.77 -30.41
N SER A 77 -2.49 1.58 -29.89
CA SER A 77 -3.53 0.59 -29.61
C SER A 77 -4.51 1.18 -28.60
N ASP A 78 -5.78 1.28 -28.98
CA ASP A 78 -6.88 1.75 -28.13
C ASP A 78 -7.01 0.95 -26.81
N GLN A 79 -6.34 -0.21 -26.72
CA GLN A 79 -6.32 -1.09 -25.56
C GLN A 79 -5.38 -0.62 -24.43
N LEU A 80 -4.36 0.20 -24.75
CA LEU A 80 -3.40 0.68 -23.75
C LEU A 80 -3.96 1.91 -23.04
N LYS A 81 -4.35 1.75 -21.77
CA LYS A 81 -4.93 2.85 -20.98
C LYS A 81 -3.85 3.52 -20.13
N LEU A 82 -3.85 4.86 -20.15
CA LEU A 82 -3.00 5.71 -19.31
C LEU A 82 -3.87 6.63 -18.45
N SER A 83 -3.75 6.53 -17.14
CA SER A 83 -4.42 7.42 -16.19
C SER A 83 -3.58 7.64 -14.94
N VAL A 84 -3.74 8.80 -14.31
CA VAL A 84 -3.03 9.13 -13.06
C VAL A 84 -4.03 9.66 -12.06
N GLY A 85 -4.18 8.95 -10.94
CA GLY A 85 -4.83 9.47 -9.74
C GLY A 85 -3.84 10.32 -8.94
N VAL A 86 -4.26 11.46 -8.44
CA VAL A 86 -3.45 12.42 -7.68
C VAL A 86 -4.24 12.91 -6.47
N ALA A 87 -3.61 12.90 -5.30
CA ALA A 87 -4.14 13.50 -4.09
C ALA A 87 -3.02 14.09 -3.22
N GLU A 88 -3.39 14.86 -2.20
CA GLU A 88 -2.49 15.28 -1.13
C GLU A 88 -2.96 14.68 0.20
N VAL A 89 -2.06 14.09 0.97
CA VAL A 89 -2.38 13.44 2.25
C VAL A 89 -1.38 13.85 3.33
N ALA A 90 -1.80 13.79 4.60
CA ALA A 90 -0.94 14.13 5.72
C ALA A 90 0.02 12.98 6.05
N GLY A 91 1.33 13.22 5.96
CA GLY A 91 2.38 12.31 6.41
C GLY A 91 3.75 12.56 5.80
N THR A 92 4.68 11.66 6.10
CA THR A 92 6.07 11.70 5.59
C THR A 92 6.38 10.56 4.62
N ILE A 93 7.42 10.73 3.80
CA ILE A 93 7.92 9.67 2.91
C ILE A 93 8.29 8.41 3.71
N ASP A 94 8.84 8.56 4.91
CA ASP A 94 9.25 7.43 5.73
C ASP A 94 8.04 6.64 6.28
N GLU A 95 6.95 7.32 6.67
CA GLU A 95 5.72 6.66 7.10
C GLU A 95 5.07 5.86 5.97
N VAL A 96 5.04 6.42 4.74
CA VAL A 96 4.42 5.72 3.61
C VAL A 96 5.27 4.54 3.14
N VAL A 97 6.59 4.67 3.11
CA VAL A 97 7.49 3.53 2.81
C VAL A 97 7.25 2.39 3.79
N ALA A 98 7.06 2.68 5.08
CA ALA A 98 6.76 1.66 6.08
C ALA A 98 5.45 0.90 5.82
N LEU A 99 4.47 1.49 5.11
CA LEU A 99 3.25 0.77 4.71
C LEU A 99 3.53 -0.32 3.68
N PHE A 100 4.52 -0.11 2.80
CA PHE A 100 4.84 -1.02 1.70
C PHE A 100 5.87 -2.10 2.06
N ARG A 101 6.40 -2.08 3.29
CA ARG A 101 7.32 -3.11 3.75
C ARG A 101 6.63 -4.45 3.94
N ASN A 102 7.34 -5.52 3.56
CA ASN A 102 6.88 -6.90 3.61
C ASN A 102 8.04 -7.89 3.88
N ASP A 103 9.15 -7.40 4.45
CA ASP A 103 10.40 -8.12 4.71
C ASP A 103 10.35 -9.05 5.93
N THR A 104 9.32 -8.93 6.78
CA THR A 104 9.03 -9.90 7.85
C THR A 104 7.61 -10.43 7.71
N THR A 105 7.33 -11.59 8.30
CA THR A 105 6.01 -12.22 8.33
C THR A 105 4.91 -11.27 8.79
N GLU A 106 5.17 -10.50 9.86
CA GLU A 106 4.23 -9.54 10.44
C GLU A 106 3.94 -8.41 9.44
N LEU A 107 4.99 -7.89 8.80
CA LEU A 107 4.88 -6.83 7.79
C LEU A 107 4.16 -7.34 6.54
N THR A 108 4.40 -8.58 6.10
CA THR A 108 3.65 -9.17 4.99
C THR A 108 2.16 -9.32 5.32
N LYS A 109 1.81 -9.77 6.54
CA LYS A 109 0.41 -9.87 6.99
C LYS A 109 -0.28 -8.51 6.98
N GLU A 110 0.40 -7.47 7.48
CA GLU A 110 -0.11 -6.09 7.45
C GLU A 110 -0.26 -5.56 6.02
N TYR A 111 0.72 -5.82 5.15
CA TYR A 111 0.67 -5.46 3.74
C TYR A 111 -0.53 -6.10 3.04
N VAL A 112 -0.74 -7.41 3.22
CA VAL A 112 -1.87 -8.15 2.64
C VAL A 112 -3.20 -7.64 3.20
N HIS A 113 -3.26 -7.32 4.49
CA HIS A 113 -4.46 -6.74 5.09
C HIS A 113 -4.84 -5.39 4.44
N ARG A 114 -3.86 -4.52 4.18
CA ARG A 114 -4.06 -3.18 3.62
C ARG A 114 -4.33 -3.20 2.12
N PHE A 115 -3.50 -3.92 1.36
CA PHE A 115 -3.46 -3.86 -0.10
C PHE A 115 -4.04 -5.12 -0.78
N GLY A 116 -4.31 -6.19 -0.02
CA GLY A 116 -4.71 -7.49 -0.55
C GLY A 116 -6.21 -7.68 -0.81
N ARG A 117 -7.08 -6.68 -0.57
CA ARG A 117 -8.54 -6.83 -0.78
C ARG A 117 -8.91 -7.36 -2.17
N GLY A 118 -8.17 -6.93 -3.20
CA GLY A 118 -8.34 -7.35 -4.59
C GLY A 118 -7.44 -8.50 -5.04
N LEU A 119 -6.61 -9.05 -4.15
CA LEU A 119 -5.68 -10.14 -4.45
C LEU A 119 -6.39 -11.48 -4.27
N LEU A 120 -6.22 -12.38 -5.25
CA LEU A 120 -6.64 -13.78 -5.17
C LEU A 120 -5.47 -14.66 -4.73
N ASP A 121 -4.29 -14.38 -5.28
CA ASP A 121 -3.06 -15.10 -4.97
C ASP A 121 -1.84 -14.27 -5.41
N SER A 122 -0.66 -14.59 -4.86
CA SER A 122 0.60 -13.95 -5.19
C SER A 122 1.78 -14.86 -4.92
N ALA A 123 2.82 -14.76 -5.75
CA ALA A 123 4.08 -15.46 -5.56
C ALA A 123 5.26 -14.55 -5.91
N ASN A 124 6.27 -14.52 -5.04
CA ASN A 124 7.58 -13.99 -5.41
C ASN A 124 8.31 -15.06 -6.24
N LEU A 125 8.79 -14.67 -7.42
CA LEU A 125 9.50 -15.57 -8.34
C LEU A 125 11.02 -15.39 -8.23
N TYR A 126 11.46 -14.13 -8.13
CA TYR A 126 12.86 -13.77 -7.98
C TYR A 126 13.02 -12.52 -7.12
N THR A 127 14.06 -12.49 -6.30
CA THR A 127 14.54 -11.28 -5.61
C THR A 127 15.88 -10.88 -6.21
N LEU A 128 15.93 -9.73 -6.87
CA LEU A 128 17.11 -9.26 -7.62
C LEU A 128 17.93 -8.25 -6.80
N VAL A 129 17.26 -7.48 -5.95
CA VAL A 129 17.87 -6.53 -5.00
C VAL A 129 17.09 -6.59 -3.70
N GLU A 130 17.78 -6.87 -2.61
CA GLU A 130 17.25 -6.77 -1.25
C GLU A 130 17.62 -5.41 -0.62
N PRO A 131 16.76 -4.85 0.25
CA PRO A 131 17.10 -3.67 1.03
C PRO A 131 18.38 -3.86 1.86
N THR A 132 19.27 -2.87 1.82
CA THR A 132 20.54 -2.87 2.57
C THR A 132 20.54 -1.78 3.63
N ARG A 133 21.58 -1.73 4.50
CA ARG A 133 21.71 -0.64 5.48
C ARG A 133 21.90 0.73 4.82
N SER A 134 22.62 0.80 3.71
CA SER A 134 22.83 2.03 2.93
C SER A 134 21.61 2.38 2.08
N HIS A 135 20.91 1.38 1.56
CA HIS A 135 19.71 1.54 0.73
C HIS A 135 18.51 0.77 1.31
N PRO A 136 17.95 1.20 2.46
CA PRO A 136 16.94 0.43 3.20
C PRO A 136 15.53 0.44 2.58
N ASN A 137 15.34 1.22 1.52
CA ASN A 137 14.05 1.40 0.83
C ASN A 137 14.16 1.10 -0.66
N GLU A 138 15.26 0.49 -1.09
CA GLU A 138 15.47 0.05 -2.47
C GLU A 138 15.30 -1.46 -2.53
N SER A 139 14.53 -1.93 -3.50
CA SER A 139 14.36 -3.35 -3.77
C SER A 139 13.94 -3.57 -5.22
N VAL A 140 14.27 -4.74 -5.74
CA VAL A 140 13.86 -5.18 -7.07
C VAL A 140 13.50 -6.65 -7.01
N SER A 141 12.31 -7.00 -7.47
CA SER A 141 11.82 -8.37 -7.48
C SER A 141 10.97 -8.65 -8.71
N ILE A 142 10.80 -9.93 -9.04
CA ILE A 142 9.83 -10.40 -10.02
C ILE A 142 8.76 -11.17 -9.27
N ASN A 143 7.51 -10.77 -9.45
CA ASN A 143 6.36 -11.34 -8.76
C ASN A 143 5.29 -11.75 -9.77
N TRP A 144 4.49 -12.72 -9.39
CA TRP A 144 3.24 -13.04 -10.04
C TRP A 144 2.09 -12.72 -9.08
N MET A 145 0.98 -12.17 -9.60
CA MET A 145 -0.24 -12.00 -8.83
C MET A 145 -1.48 -12.32 -9.66
N ALA A 146 -2.50 -12.88 -8.99
CA ALA A 146 -3.86 -13.00 -9.50
C ALA A 146 -4.80 -12.03 -8.77
N LEU A 147 -5.70 -11.40 -9.51
CA LEU A 147 -6.56 -10.32 -9.05
C LEU A 147 -8.03 -10.67 -9.25
N LYS A 148 -8.83 -10.38 -8.21
CA LYS A 148 -10.29 -10.43 -8.26
C LYS A 148 -10.79 -9.52 -9.37
N SER A 149 -11.89 -9.93 -9.99
CA SER A 149 -12.60 -9.08 -10.93
C SER A 149 -13.03 -7.76 -10.26
N PRO A 150 -12.66 -6.60 -10.82
CA PRO A 150 -13.15 -5.32 -10.34
C PRO A 150 -14.64 -5.11 -10.65
N LEU A 151 -15.23 -5.84 -11.60
CA LEU A 151 -16.65 -5.82 -11.93
C LEU A 151 -17.08 -7.24 -12.31
N LYS A 152 -17.60 -8.00 -11.32
CA LYS A 152 -18.03 -9.39 -11.52
C LYS A 152 -18.94 -9.52 -12.74
N GLN A 153 -18.82 -10.63 -13.47
CA GLN A 153 -19.57 -10.95 -14.70
C GLN A 153 -19.29 -10.05 -15.93
N VAL A 154 -18.67 -8.88 -15.76
CA VAL A 154 -18.30 -7.98 -16.88
C VAL A 154 -16.81 -8.08 -17.20
N ILE A 155 -15.99 -8.17 -16.16
CA ILE A 155 -14.54 -8.22 -16.23
C ILE A 155 -14.11 -9.57 -15.67
N LEU A 156 -13.46 -10.43 -16.46
CA LEU A 156 -12.82 -11.64 -15.96
C LEU A 156 -11.76 -11.38 -14.86
N GLU A 157 -11.29 -12.41 -14.19
CA GLU A 157 -10.14 -12.29 -13.29
C GLU A 157 -8.85 -12.11 -14.10
N ARG A 158 -7.87 -11.41 -13.53
CA ARG A 158 -6.60 -11.13 -14.22
C ARG A 158 -5.44 -11.72 -13.45
N ASP A 159 -4.39 -12.05 -14.17
CA ASP A 159 -3.07 -12.23 -13.57
C ASP A 159 -2.02 -11.34 -14.25
N CYS A 160 -0.88 -11.18 -13.59
CA CYS A 160 0.31 -10.64 -14.23
C CYS A 160 1.59 -11.18 -13.60
N CYS A 161 2.59 -11.45 -14.43
CA CYS A 161 3.99 -11.64 -14.06
C CYS A 161 4.72 -10.32 -14.30
N TYR A 162 5.34 -9.75 -13.28
CA TYR A 162 5.84 -8.38 -13.33
C TYR A 162 7.12 -8.19 -12.52
N LEU A 163 7.99 -7.34 -13.07
CA LEU A 163 9.13 -6.73 -12.41
C LEU A 163 8.64 -5.56 -11.56
N GLU A 164 8.99 -5.58 -10.28
CA GLU A 164 8.68 -4.56 -9.29
C GLU A 164 9.97 -3.88 -8.85
N GLY A 165 9.99 -2.55 -8.88
CA GLY A 165 11.13 -1.74 -8.44
C GLY A 165 10.72 -0.69 -7.42
N HIS A 166 11.46 -0.59 -6.31
CA HIS A 166 11.29 0.43 -5.29
C HIS A 166 12.53 1.32 -5.27
N TYR A 167 12.35 2.63 -5.39
CA TYR A 167 13.47 3.56 -5.43
C TYR A 167 13.14 4.87 -4.72
N LYS A 168 14.17 5.45 -4.08
CA LYS A 168 14.16 6.86 -3.70
C LYS A 168 14.47 7.70 -4.94
N PHE A 169 13.92 8.90 -4.99
CA PHE A 169 14.27 9.89 -6.00
C PHE A 169 14.14 11.30 -5.43
N GLU A 170 14.58 12.28 -6.20
CA GLU A 170 14.36 13.69 -5.92
C GLU A 170 13.77 14.36 -7.16
N VAL A 171 12.77 15.22 -6.97
CA VAL A 171 12.20 16.03 -8.05
C VAL A 171 11.96 17.44 -7.52
N HIS A 172 12.48 18.44 -8.24
CA HIS A 172 12.37 19.86 -7.84
C HIS A 172 12.81 20.13 -6.38
N GLY A 173 13.87 19.47 -5.91
CA GLY A 173 14.38 19.62 -4.53
C GLY A 173 13.52 18.95 -3.46
N LYS A 174 12.53 18.13 -3.84
CA LYS A 174 11.65 17.39 -2.93
C LYS A 174 12.00 15.91 -2.95
N ARG A 175 12.12 15.30 -1.77
CA ARG A 175 12.33 13.86 -1.67
C ARG A 175 11.09 13.12 -2.13
N GLY A 176 11.31 12.00 -2.78
CA GLY A 176 10.26 11.09 -3.20
C GLY A 176 10.63 9.62 -3.09
N TRP A 177 9.61 8.79 -3.16
CA TRP A 177 9.72 7.34 -3.24
C TRP A 177 8.73 6.80 -4.25
N VAL A 178 9.16 5.82 -5.04
CA VAL A 178 8.36 5.21 -6.11
C VAL A 178 8.36 3.69 -5.95
N ARG A 179 7.18 3.11 -6.16
CA ARG A 179 6.98 1.68 -6.41
C ARG A 179 6.46 1.53 -7.83
N SER A 180 7.24 0.93 -8.72
CA SER A 180 6.89 0.71 -10.13
C SER A 180 6.71 -0.77 -10.47
N LEU A 181 5.88 -1.03 -11.47
CA LEU A 181 5.49 -2.35 -11.93
C LEU A 181 5.55 -2.37 -13.47
N LYS A 182 6.24 -3.36 -14.01
CA LYS A 182 6.28 -3.64 -15.44
C LYS A 182 6.14 -5.14 -15.69
N SER A 183 5.20 -5.54 -16.54
CA SER A 183 5.05 -6.94 -16.92
C SER A 183 6.30 -7.46 -17.62
N VAL A 184 6.71 -8.68 -17.26
CA VAL A 184 7.80 -9.43 -17.90
C VAL A 184 7.29 -10.81 -18.30
N ASN A 185 7.86 -11.34 -19.38
CA ASN A 185 7.55 -12.69 -19.86
C ASN A 185 8.65 -13.63 -19.37
N LEU A 186 8.28 -14.64 -18.59
CA LEU A 186 9.21 -15.65 -18.08
C LEU A 186 8.67 -17.03 -18.41
N MET A 187 9.56 -17.92 -18.83
CA MET A 187 9.19 -19.32 -19.12
C MET A 187 8.65 -20.04 -17.89
N CYS A 188 9.14 -19.70 -16.69
CA CYS A 188 8.66 -20.27 -15.44
C CYS A 188 7.25 -19.80 -15.05
N CYS A 189 6.70 -18.76 -15.68
CA CYS A 189 5.37 -18.21 -15.42
C CYS A 189 4.52 -18.17 -16.70
N PRO A 190 4.04 -19.32 -17.20
CA PRO A 190 3.24 -19.41 -18.41
C PRO A 190 1.87 -18.72 -18.26
N ASP A 191 1.17 -18.52 -19.37
CA ASP A 191 -0.21 -18.06 -19.37
C ASP A 191 -1.13 -19.07 -18.65
N MET A 192 -2.05 -18.56 -17.84
CA MET A 192 -2.94 -19.38 -17.01
C MET A 192 -4.41 -19.32 -17.45
N GLN A 193 -4.70 -18.75 -18.62
CA GLN A 193 -6.07 -18.54 -19.07
C GLN A 193 -6.82 -19.85 -19.26
N HIS A 194 -6.20 -20.86 -19.87
CA HIS A 194 -6.84 -22.16 -20.06
C HIS A 194 -7.03 -22.93 -18.73
N ALA A 195 -6.06 -22.85 -17.83
CA ALA A 195 -6.05 -23.64 -16.59
C ALA A 195 -6.87 -23.04 -15.44
N LEU A 196 -7.00 -21.70 -15.40
CA LEU A 196 -7.59 -20.94 -14.31
C LEU A 196 -8.57 -19.84 -14.76
N GLY A 197 -8.72 -19.59 -16.06
CA GLY A 197 -9.58 -18.50 -16.57
C GLY A 197 -9.01 -17.09 -16.36
N LEU A 198 -7.74 -16.97 -15.96
CA LEU A 198 -7.08 -15.70 -15.69
C LEU A 198 -6.64 -15.04 -16.99
N VAL A 199 -7.05 -13.79 -17.22
CA VAL A 199 -6.59 -13.00 -18.35
C VAL A 199 -5.27 -12.31 -18.00
N ARG A 200 -4.19 -12.63 -18.74
CA ARG A 200 -2.87 -12.01 -18.53
C ARG A 200 -2.87 -10.53 -18.95
N MET A 201 -2.92 -9.63 -17.98
CA MET A 201 -2.78 -8.19 -18.23
C MET A 201 -1.31 -7.78 -18.39
N VAL A 202 -1.07 -6.69 -19.12
CA VAL A 202 0.28 -6.16 -19.39
C VAL A 202 0.42 -4.77 -18.79
N GLN A 203 1.30 -4.63 -17.80
CA GLN A 203 1.68 -3.35 -17.22
C GLN A 203 2.92 -2.82 -17.93
N VAL A 204 2.84 -1.62 -18.50
CA VAL A 204 3.99 -1.01 -19.21
C VAL A 204 4.82 -0.13 -18.26
N GLY A 205 4.15 0.47 -17.27
CA GLY A 205 4.73 1.31 -16.22
C GLY A 205 3.63 1.81 -15.29
N THR A 206 3.13 0.93 -14.43
CA THR A 206 2.12 1.23 -13.40
C THR A 206 2.82 1.40 -12.05
N GLY A 207 2.30 2.22 -11.14
CA GLY A 207 2.98 2.37 -9.85
C GLY A 207 2.43 3.46 -8.94
N HIS A 208 2.95 3.47 -7.72
CA HIS A 208 2.71 4.53 -6.74
C HIS A 208 3.90 5.47 -6.68
N VAL A 209 3.63 6.77 -6.60
CA VAL A 209 4.65 7.82 -6.47
C VAL A 209 4.27 8.73 -5.31
N PHE A 210 5.23 8.98 -4.43
CA PHE A 210 5.08 9.82 -3.25
C PHE A 210 6.16 10.91 -3.30
N VAL A 211 5.76 12.16 -3.12
CA VAL A 211 6.67 13.31 -3.13
C VAL A 211 6.31 14.23 -1.97
N GLU A 212 7.30 14.75 -1.26
CA GLU A 212 7.07 15.78 -0.23
C GLU A 212 6.34 16.98 -0.82
N SER A 213 5.33 17.50 -0.10
CA SER A 213 4.61 18.72 -0.49
C SER A 213 5.37 19.97 -0.02
N ASP A 214 5.00 21.13 -0.56
CA ASP A 214 5.36 22.43 0.03
C ASP A 214 4.64 22.68 1.36
N ARG A 215 3.50 22.01 1.57
CA ARG A 215 2.77 22.07 2.82
C ARG A 215 3.46 21.17 3.87
N PRO A 216 3.97 21.73 4.99
CA PRO A 216 4.65 20.93 6.00
C PRO A 216 3.77 19.81 6.57
N GLY A 217 4.32 18.59 6.64
CA GLY A 217 3.61 17.41 7.12
C GLY A 217 2.64 16.79 6.12
N TYR A 218 2.69 17.21 4.85
CA TYR A 218 1.89 16.65 3.77
C TYR A 218 2.79 16.11 2.66
N MET A 219 2.25 15.12 1.93
CA MET A 219 2.87 14.56 0.75
C MET A 219 1.85 14.54 -0.39
N ARG A 220 2.35 14.77 -1.60
CA ARG A 220 1.62 14.50 -2.83
C ARG A 220 1.73 13.02 -3.14
N ILE A 221 0.60 12.36 -3.36
CA ILE A 221 0.54 10.94 -3.74
C ILE A 221 -0.03 10.80 -5.14
N ALA A 222 0.51 9.87 -5.91
CA ALA A 222 -0.01 9.51 -7.21
C ALA A 222 -0.01 8.00 -7.42
N TYR A 223 -0.98 7.55 -8.22
CA TYR A 223 -1.04 6.21 -8.75
C TYR A 223 -1.16 6.29 -10.26
N VAL A 224 -0.13 5.83 -10.95
CA VAL A 224 -0.07 5.76 -12.41
C VAL A 224 -0.62 4.40 -12.82
N VAL A 225 -1.67 4.40 -13.64
CA VAL A 225 -2.13 3.25 -14.41
C VAL A 225 -1.59 3.41 -15.81
N HIS A 226 -0.73 2.50 -16.24
CA HIS A 226 -0.31 2.39 -17.63
C HIS A 226 -0.26 0.91 -17.99
N ALA A 227 -1.39 0.42 -18.50
CA ALA A 227 -1.60 -1.00 -18.71
C ALA A 227 -2.57 -1.28 -19.86
N ASP A 228 -2.32 -2.41 -20.53
CA ASP A 228 -3.28 -3.11 -21.37
C ASP A 228 -3.94 -4.19 -20.51
N PHE A 229 -5.24 -4.03 -20.27
CA PHE A 229 -6.00 -4.93 -19.41
C PHE A 229 -6.41 -6.23 -20.08
N ARG A 230 -6.31 -6.30 -21.42
CA ARG A 230 -6.73 -7.39 -22.30
C ARG A 230 -8.16 -7.91 -22.06
N GLY A 231 -8.58 -8.81 -22.94
CA GLY A 231 -9.91 -9.43 -22.93
C GLY A 231 -10.98 -8.57 -23.59
N ALA A 232 -12.24 -8.97 -23.41
CA ALA A 232 -13.40 -8.40 -24.12
C ALA A 232 -14.21 -7.39 -23.29
N ALA A 233 -13.64 -6.85 -22.21
CA ALA A 233 -14.36 -5.90 -21.36
C ALA A 233 -14.55 -4.57 -22.10
N PRO A 234 -15.75 -3.97 -22.06
CA PRO A 234 -16.00 -2.69 -22.71
C PRO A 234 -15.27 -1.55 -21.98
N ASP A 235 -14.95 -0.48 -22.73
CA ASP A 235 -14.14 0.64 -22.23
C ASP A 235 -14.70 1.32 -20.98
N TRP A 236 -16.02 1.50 -20.88
CA TRP A 236 -16.64 2.08 -19.69
C TRP A 236 -16.38 1.23 -18.43
N ALA A 237 -16.27 -0.09 -18.58
CA ALA A 237 -16.02 -1.01 -17.47
C ALA A 237 -14.55 -0.93 -17.04
N ILE A 238 -13.63 -0.80 -18.00
CA ILE A 238 -12.22 -0.52 -17.75
C ILE A 238 -12.05 0.83 -17.04
N ASP A 239 -12.75 1.87 -17.48
CA ASP A 239 -12.74 3.18 -16.83
C ASP A 239 -13.21 3.12 -15.37
N VAL A 240 -14.26 2.34 -15.08
CA VAL A 240 -14.71 2.10 -13.70
C VAL A 240 -13.63 1.39 -12.90
N ALA A 241 -12.95 0.38 -13.47
CA ALA A 241 -11.87 -0.33 -12.79
C ALA A 241 -10.66 0.58 -12.49
N ILE A 242 -10.27 1.42 -13.46
CA ILE A 242 -9.23 2.45 -13.29
C ILE A 242 -9.63 3.43 -12.19
N LYS A 243 -10.85 3.96 -12.21
CA LYS A 243 -11.35 4.89 -11.18
C LYS A 243 -11.33 4.25 -9.79
N ARG A 244 -11.73 2.99 -9.66
CA ARG A 244 -11.65 2.24 -8.39
C ARG A 244 -10.21 2.13 -7.90
N ARG A 245 -9.27 1.85 -8.79
CA ARG A 245 -7.84 1.75 -8.45
C ARG A 245 -7.22 3.10 -8.08
N CYS A 246 -7.58 4.18 -8.77
CA CYS A 246 -7.16 5.52 -8.34
C CYS A 246 -7.75 5.90 -6.97
N LYS A 247 -8.99 5.51 -6.69
CA LYS A 247 -9.63 5.76 -5.38
C LYS A 247 -8.93 5.04 -4.23
N SER A 248 -8.27 3.90 -4.45
CA SER A 248 -7.50 3.23 -3.38
C SER A 248 -6.29 4.04 -2.90
N LEU A 249 -5.89 5.12 -3.59
CA LEU A 249 -4.91 6.06 -3.03
C LEU A 249 -5.37 6.68 -1.71
N LEU A 250 -6.67 6.92 -1.56
CA LEU A 250 -7.22 7.53 -0.34
C LEU A 250 -7.18 6.58 0.85
N ASP A 251 -7.06 5.27 0.63
CA ASP A 251 -6.85 4.30 1.70
C ASP A 251 -5.51 4.54 2.41
N ILE A 252 -4.50 5.10 1.72
CA ILE A 252 -3.19 5.42 2.29
C ILE A 252 -3.30 6.44 3.43
N ASP A 253 -4.13 7.49 3.26
CA ASP A 253 -4.38 8.46 4.34
C ASP A 253 -4.98 7.77 5.58
N THR A 254 -5.88 6.81 5.36
CA THR A 254 -6.47 6.01 6.45
C THR A 254 -5.40 5.17 7.15
N PHE A 255 -4.58 4.42 6.41
CA PHE A 255 -3.53 3.57 6.99
C PHE A 255 -2.48 4.37 7.77
N LEU A 256 -2.09 5.55 7.27
CA LEU A 256 -1.17 6.45 7.97
C LEU A 256 -1.76 6.89 9.31
N ARG A 257 -3.03 7.29 9.34
CA ARG A 257 -3.73 7.68 10.57
C ARG A 257 -3.89 6.52 11.54
N GLU A 258 -4.24 5.34 11.06
CA GLU A 258 -4.37 4.13 11.88
C GLU A 258 -3.05 3.78 12.56
N ASN A 259 -1.92 3.82 11.82
CA ASN A 259 -0.60 3.58 12.40
C ASN A 259 -0.23 4.62 13.47
N ARG A 260 -0.55 5.90 13.27
CA ARG A 260 -0.31 6.95 14.28
C ARG A 260 -1.14 6.73 15.53
N LEU A 261 -2.43 6.40 15.35
CA LEU A 261 -3.36 6.18 16.44
C LEU A 261 -3.05 4.91 17.25
N ALA A 262 -2.52 3.89 16.58
CA ALA A 262 -2.03 2.66 17.20
C ALA A 262 -0.87 2.91 18.18
N GLN A 263 -0.12 4.00 18.02
CA GLN A 263 1.04 4.33 18.84
C GLN A 263 0.68 5.19 20.06
N GLY A 264 1.48 5.08 21.12
CA GLY A 264 1.30 5.83 22.37
C GLY A 264 0.16 5.28 23.23
N HIS A 265 -0.19 6.03 24.27
CA HIS A 265 -1.16 5.59 25.29
C HIS A 265 -2.62 5.69 24.82
N PHE A 266 -3.48 4.86 25.44
CA PHE A 266 -4.93 4.91 25.31
C PHE A 266 -5.51 5.25 26.69
N LEU A 267 -6.32 6.30 26.76
CA LEU A 267 -6.96 6.74 27.98
C LEU A 267 -8.17 5.86 28.29
N THR A 268 -8.27 5.45 29.54
CA THR A 268 -9.41 4.71 30.08
C THR A 268 -10.58 5.64 30.40
N SER A 269 -11.76 5.08 30.66
CA SER A 269 -12.97 5.86 30.96
C SER A 269 -12.84 6.80 32.18
N SER A 270 -11.93 6.53 33.12
CA SER A 270 -11.65 7.40 34.28
C SER A 270 -10.70 8.56 33.94
N GLN A 271 -9.94 8.45 32.85
CA GLN A 271 -8.94 9.44 32.43
C GLN A 271 -9.47 10.42 31.37
N VAL A 272 -10.66 10.17 30.82
CA VAL A 272 -11.29 11.05 29.83
C VAL A 272 -12.23 12.07 30.48
N VAL A 273 -12.40 13.22 29.83
CA VAL A 273 -13.31 14.28 30.30
C VAL A 273 -14.75 13.79 30.23
N SER A 274 -15.51 13.96 31.32
CA SER A 274 -16.94 13.61 31.35
C SER A 274 -17.74 14.35 30.27
N LYS A 275 -18.51 13.59 29.49
CA LYS A 275 -19.38 14.12 28.41
C LYS A 275 -20.42 15.12 28.92
N HIS A 276 -20.78 15.07 30.19
CA HIS A 276 -21.74 15.99 30.81
C HIS A 276 -21.14 17.38 31.02
N LEU A 277 -19.84 17.47 31.27
CA LEU A 277 -19.13 18.73 31.50
C LEU A 277 -18.92 19.54 30.22
N ARG A 278 -19.08 18.93 29.04
CA ARG A 278 -18.83 19.59 27.75
C ARG A 278 -20.12 19.86 26.98
N ARG A 279 -20.41 21.14 26.78
CA ARG A 279 -21.55 21.65 25.99
C ARG A 279 -21.19 21.93 24.53
N ARG A 280 -19.91 21.93 24.17
CA ARG A 280 -19.40 22.22 22.81
C ARG A 280 -18.31 21.22 22.45
N CYS A 281 -18.20 20.90 21.16
CA CYS A 281 -17.14 20.08 20.61
C CYS A 281 -15.79 20.75 20.84
N PHE A 282 -14.81 20.01 21.37
CA PHE A 282 -13.47 20.56 21.64
C PHE A 282 -12.75 21.05 20.38
N LEU A 283 -13.06 20.48 19.20
CA LEU A 283 -12.46 20.89 17.92
C LEU A 283 -13.26 22.01 17.25
N CYS A 284 -14.44 21.71 16.71
CA CYS A 284 -15.20 22.64 15.88
C CYS A 284 -16.08 23.61 16.67
N GLN A 285 -16.11 23.52 18.01
CA GLN A 285 -16.93 24.37 18.88
C GLN A 285 -18.45 24.30 18.60
N LYS A 286 -18.93 23.35 17.78
CA LYS A 286 -20.37 23.09 17.58
C LYS A 286 -21.01 22.68 18.91
N LYS A 287 -22.20 23.21 19.19
CA LYS A 287 -22.97 22.86 20.39
C LYS A 287 -23.28 21.36 20.37
N LEU A 288 -22.99 20.69 21.49
CA LEU A 288 -23.30 19.30 21.74
C LEU A 288 -24.63 19.27 22.52
N HIS A 289 -25.74 19.46 21.81
CA HIS A 289 -27.06 19.47 22.42
C HIS A 289 -27.39 18.12 23.05
N GLY A 290 -27.86 18.13 24.30
CA GLY A 290 -28.25 16.94 25.07
C GLY A 290 -29.75 16.64 25.03
N GLY A 291 -30.46 17.04 23.96
CA GLY A 291 -31.92 16.89 23.79
C GLY A 291 -32.30 16.53 22.35
N LEU A 292 -33.53 16.84 21.91
CA LEU A 292 -34.19 16.41 20.65
C LEU A 292 -33.39 16.50 19.32
N GLY A 293 -32.25 17.21 19.28
CA GLY A 293 -31.30 17.22 18.17
C GLY A 293 -30.02 16.44 18.51
N PHE A 294 -30.03 15.13 18.30
CA PHE A 294 -29.01 14.18 18.78
C PHE A 294 -27.62 14.32 18.12
N THR A 295 -26.80 15.28 18.56
CA THR A 295 -25.36 15.22 18.26
C THR A 295 -24.68 14.28 19.26
N LYS A 296 -24.35 13.05 18.82
CA LYS A 296 -23.65 12.07 19.66
C LYS A 296 -22.33 12.66 20.19
N LYS A 297 -22.16 12.62 21.52
CA LYS A 297 -20.92 13.02 22.19
C LYS A 297 -19.95 11.83 22.24
N LEU A 298 -18.75 12.02 21.75
CA LEU A 298 -17.69 11.01 21.70
C LEU A 298 -16.48 11.51 22.48
N ASN A 299 -15.85 10.62 23.26
CA ASN A 299 -14.54 10.90 23.84
C ASN A 299 -13.47 10.41 22.87
N CYS A 300 -12.42 11.20 22.67
CA CYS A 300 -11.22 10.71 22.00
C CYS A 300 -10.38 9.92 23.00
N VAL A 301 -10.08 8.65 22.72
CA VAL A 301 -9.24 7.83 23.62
C VAL A 301 -7.78 8.28 23.66
N LYS A 302 -7.36 9.20 22.78
CA LYS A 302 -5.97 9.70 22.74
C LYS A 302 -5.77 10.97 23.56
N CYS A 303 -6.73 11.90 23.56
CA CYS A 303 -6.61 13.17 24.28
C CYS A 303 -7.65 13.37 25.40
N GLY A 304 -8.63 12.47 25.53
CA GLY A 304 -9.65 12.48 26.57
C GLY A 304 -10.77 13.49 26.37
N GLU A 305 -10.62 14.40 25.42
CA GLU A 305 -11.56 15.47 25.12
C GLU A 305 -12.86 14.98 24.45
N VAL A 306 -13.89 15.84 24.49
CA VAL A 306 -15.25 15.52 23.98
C VAL A 306 -15.50 16.19 22.63
N PHE A 307 -15.95 15.39 21.65
CA PHE A 307 -16.14 15.80 20.27
C PHE A 307 -17.54 15.46 19.75
N CYS A 308 -17.95 16.12 18.66
CA CYS A 308 -19.09 15.67 17.85
C CYS A 308 -18.69 14.48 16.96
N ASN A 309 -19.69 13.81 16.40
CA ASN A 309 -19.52 12.70 15.46
C ASN A 309 -18.78 13.05 14.15
N SER A 310 -18.68 14.32 13.76
CA SER A 310 -17.89 14.77 12.60
C SER A 310 -16.42 15.05 12.93
N CYS A 311 -16.08 15.24 14.21
CA CYS A 311 -14.72 15.56 14.64
C CYS A 311 -14.01 14.37 15.30
N SER A 312 -14.77 13.33 15.66
CA SER A 312 -14.27 12.07 16.19
C SER A 312 -15.04 10.93 15.55
N HIS A 313 -14.32 9.92 15.09
CA HIS A 313 -14.86 8.77 14.38
C HIS A 313 -14.27 7.49 14.96
N PRO A 314 -14.96 6.35 14.79
CA PRO A 314 -14.38 5.05 15.10
C PRO A 314 -13.27 4.72 14.09
N TRP A 315 -12.17 4.18 14.60
CA TRP A 315 -11.03 3.65 13.84
C TRP A 315 -10.83 2.19 14.22
N THR A 316 -10.27 1.40 13.31
CA THR A 316 -9.78 0.06 13.62
C THR A 316 -8.26 0.10 13.52
N VAL A 317 -7.58 0.07 14.66
CA VAL A 317 -6.11 0.16 14.73
C VAL A 317 -5.52 -1.16 15.21
N ARG A 318 -4.25 -1.42 14.88
CA ARG A 318 -3.53 -2.61 15.35
C ARG A 318 -2.83 -2.32 16.67
N VAL A 319 -3.31 -2.91 17.77
CA VAL A 319 -2.64 -2.83 19.08
C VAL A 319 -2.05 -4.20 19.38
N CYS A 320 -0.73 -4.30 19.46
CA CYS A 320 -0.02 -5.57 19.62
C CYS A 320 -0.45 -6.63 18.58
N GLY A 321 -0.70 -6.21 17.33
CA GLY A 321 -1.16 -7.08 16.23
C GLY A 321 -2.68 -7.34 16.20
N ILE A 322 -3.43 -6.98 17.24
CA ILE A 322 -4.86 -7.24 17.35
C ILE A 322 -5.67 -6.06 16.78
N PRO A 323 -6.62 -6.29 15.85
CA PRO A 323 -7.55 -5.26 15.40
C PRO A 323 -8.38 -4.75 16.59
N THR A 324 -8.24 -3.48 16.92
CA THR A 324 -8.88 -2.84 18.07
C THR A 324 -9.67 -1.65 17.59
N ARG A 325 -10.98 -1.64 17.87
CA ARG A 325 -11.84 -0.49 17.59
C ARG A 325 -11.66 0.60 18.64
N ILE A 326 -11.33 1.81 18.20
CA ILE A 326 -11.17 2.98 19.08
C ILE A 326 -11.96 4.18 18.56
N ASP A 327 -12.34 5.11 19.43
CA ASP A 327 -12.85 6.43 19.02
C ASP A 327 -11.75 7.47 19.17
N ALA A 328 -11.34 8.11 18.06
CA ALA A 328 -10.29 9.12 18.08
C ALA A 328 -10.65 10.34 17.23
N CYS A 329 -10.22 11.52 17.69
CA CYS A 329 -10.48 12.78 17.02
C CYS A 329 -9.54 13.04 15.84
N ALA A 330 -9.99 13.87 14.90
CA ALA A 330 -9.23 14.23 13.71
C ALA A 330 -7.85 14.84 14.03
N LYS A 331 -7.72 15.58 15.14
CA LYS A 331 -6.45 16.15 15.59
C LYS A 331 -5.46 15.06 15.99
N CYS A 332 -5.88 14.07 16.79
CA CYS A 332 -5.01 12.96 17.20
C CYS A 332 -4.66 12.03 16.03
N ALA A 333 -5.57 11.86 15.07
CA ALA A 333 -5.28 11.08 13.85
C ALA A 333 -4.21 11.74 12.96
N LEU A 334 -4.06 13.07 13.05
CA LEU A 334 -3.03 13.84 12.32
C LEU A 334 -1.74 14.05 13.12
N ALA A 335 -1.73 13.74 14.41
CA ALA A 335 -0.56 13.97 15.24
C ALA A 335 0.57 13.05 14.78
N ALA A 336 1.71 13.65 14.44
CA ALA A 336 2.90 12.87 14.15
C ALA A 336 3.24 11.97 15.35
N PRO A 337 3.75 10.75 15.11
CA PRO A 337 4.34 9.94 16.16
C PRO A 337 5.32 10.77 16.96
N THR A 338 5.00 11.02 18.24
CA THR A 338 6.08 11.44 19.15
C THR A 338 6.95 10.20 19.33
N PRO A 339 8.28 10.27 19.21
CA PRO A 339 9.17 9.19 19.61
C PRO A 339 9.14 9.08 21.14
N THR A 340 8.00 8.66 21.69
CA THR A 340 7.92 8.25 23.07
C THR A 340 8.58 6.89 23.11
N LYS A 341 9.70 6.79 23.85
CA LYS A 341 10.30 5.51 24.24
C LYS A 341 9.15 4.61 24.67
N ALA A 342 8.86 3.59 23.88
CA ALA A 342 7.89 2.59 24.28
C ALA A 342 8.37 2.05 25.62
N LEU A 343 7.57 2.23 26.68
CA LEU A 343 7.74 1.43 27.88
C LEU A 343 7.26 0.03 27.51
N LEU A 344 8.10 -0.70 26.78
CA LEU A 344 7.94 -2.12 26.57
C LEU A 344 8.35 -2.82 27.88
N PHE A 345 7.39 -3.53 28.46
CA PHE A 345 7.57 -4.84 29.09
C PHE A 345 8.39 -5.03 30.38
N ASN A 346 8.80 -4.01 31.13
CA ASN A 346 9.54 -4.24 32.40
C ASN A 346 8.84 -3.74 33.68
N GLN A 347 7.55 -4.06 33.88
CA GLN A 347 6.90 -3.86 35.20
C GLN A 347 6.15 -5.09 35.74
N PHE A 348 6.36 -6.26 35.14
CA PHE A 348 5.96 -7.54 35.72
C PHE A 348 7.17 -8.48 35.80
N ASP A 349 8.22 -8.05 36.51
CA ASP A 349 9.19 -8.97 37.09
C ASP A 349 9.98 -8.23 38.17
N SER A 350 9.42 -8.23 39.38
CA SER A 350 10.19 -8.08 40.60
C SER A 350 9.54 -8.97 41.65
N SER A 351 9.87 -10.25 41.54
CA SER A 351 9.87 -11.18 42.64
C SER A 351 11.16 -11.99 42.50
N ASP A 352 11.95 -11.97 43.55
CA ASP A 352 13.28 -12.54 43.71
C ASP A 352 13.46 -13.94 43.10
N THR A 353 14.62 -14.20 42.47
CA THR A 353 15.67 -15.09 43.01
C THR A 353 16.72 -15.53 41.96
N HIS A 354 17.99 -15.44 42.38
CA HIS A 354 19.16 -16.26 42.04
C HIS A 354 19.58 -16.53 40.58
N SER A 355 20.61 -15.78 40.18
CA SER A 355 21.85 -16.19 39.51
C SER A 355 21.95 -17.64 39.01
N LEU A 356 22.13 -17.84 37.70
CA LEU A 356 23.09 -18.78 37.12
C LEU A 356 23.43 -18.36 35.69
N SER A 357 24.73 -18.22 35.41
CA SER A 357 25.29 -17.82 34.12
C SER A 357 25.24 -18.99 33.13
N PHE A 358 24.64 -18.78 31.96
CA PHE A 358 24.79 -19.69 30.81
C PHE A 358 25.16 -18.88 29.56
N LYS A 359 26.38 -19.07 29.07
CA LYS A 359 26.81 -18.58 27.75
C LYS A 359 26.20 -19.48 26.68
N SER A 360 25.33 -18.95 25.84
CA SER A 360 24.91 -19.59 24.59
C SER A 360 25.36 -18.75 23.40
N SER A 361 26.16 -19.36 22.54
CA SER A 361 26.59 -18.80 21.26
C SER A 361 25.47 -18.99 20.24
N TYR A 362 24.86 -17.90 19.79
CA TYR A 362 23.87 -17.93 18.71
C TYR A 362 24.54 -17.66 17.37
N SER A 363 24.73 -18.74 16.60
CA SER A 363 24.93 -18.70 15.16
C SER A 363 23.68 -18.10 14.50
N SER A 364 23.86 -16.99 13.77
CA SER A 364 22.78 -16.33 13.03
C SER A 364 22.68 -16.92 11.62
N GLN A 365 21.82 -17.91 11.41
CA GLN A 365 21.37 -18.30 10.07
C GLN A 365 20.09 -17.52 9.73
N ARG A 366 20.15 -16.69 8.69
CA ARG A 366 19.01 -15.96 8.13
C ARG A 366 18.30 -16.84 7.11
N ILE A 367 17.04 -17.18 7.39
CA ILE A 367 16.15 -17.94 6.49
C ILE A 367 15.36 -16.93 5.65
N ALA A 368 15.47 -17.02 4.32
CA ALA A 368 14.57 -16.34 3.40
C ALA A 368 13.20 -17.05 3.42
N MET A 369 12.11 -16.31 3.68
CA MET A 369 10.77 -16.87 3.73
C MET A 369 9.94 -16.45 2.51
N VAL A 370 9.35 -17.44 1.84
CA VAL A 370 8.37 -17.28 0.76
C VAL A 370 6.97 -17.30 1.38
N VAL A 371 6.21 -16.22 1.25
CA VAL A 371 4.82 -16.19 1.73
C VAL A 371 3.91 -16.79 0.65
N GLN A 372 3.25 -17.89 0.98
CA GLN A 372 2.28 -18.58 0.13
C GLN A 372 0.87 -18.34 0.69
N GLY A 373 -0.05 -17.86 -0.17
CA GLY A 373 -1.50 -17.90 0.00
C GLY A 373 -2.10 -17.32 1.30
N ALA A 374 -2.92 -16.28 1.17
CA ALA A 374 -3.85 -15.85 2.21
C ALA A 374 -5.26 -16.36 1.85
N THR A 375 -5.80 -17.32 2.61
CA THR A 375 -7.21 -17.73 2.50
C THR A 375 -8.04 -17.08 3.60
N VAL A 376 -9.20 -16.55 3.23
CA VAL A 376 -10.20 -15.99 4.16
C VAL A 376 -11.27 -17.05 4.35
N ASP A 377 -11.37 -17.60 5.56
CA ASP A 377 -12.43 -18.56 5.89
C ASP A 377 -13.77 -17.83 6.14
N VAL A 378 -14.88 -18.56 6.07
CA VAL A 378 -16.26 -18.02 6.11
C VAL A 378 -16.60 -17.32 7.45
N GLU A 379 -15.74 -17.45 8.47
CA GLU A 379 -15.84 -16.75 9.77
C GLU A 379 -14.87 -15.57 9.95
N GLY A 380 -14.11 -15.18 8.92
CA GLY A 380 -13.26 -13.99 8.96
C GLY A 380 -11.87 -14.17 9.56
N ASP A 381 -11.47 -15.41 9.86
CA ASP A 381 -10.09 -15.73 10.25
C ASP A 381 -9.20 -15.97 9.03
N LEU A 382 -8.04 -15.32 9.05
CA LEU A 382 -7.01 -15.40 7.99
C LEU A 382 -6.02 -16.52 8.32
N VAL A 383 -6.10 -17.64 7.60
CA VAL A 383 -5.08 -18.70 7.69
C VAL A 383 -3.98 -18.42 6.67
N VAL A 384 -2.76 -18.18 7.15
CA VAL A 384 -1.55 -18.01 6.33
C VAL A 384 -0.72 -19.29 6.47
N VAL A 385 -0.49 -19.99 5.36
CA VAL A 385 0.33 -21.22 5.35
C VAL A 385 1.78 -20.83 5.04
N LEU A 386 2.67 -20.93 6.03
CA LEU A 386 4.10 -20.69 5.85
C LEU A 386 4.83 -22.02 5.63
N GLY A 387 5.48 -22.17 4.47
CA GLY A 387 6.42 -23.25 4.21
C GLY A 387 7.85 -22.75 4.44
N ALA A 388 8.56 -23.31 5.43
CA ALA A 388 10.00 -23.09 5.57
C ALA A 388 10.76 -24.05 4.65
N SER A 389 11.68 -23.55 3.83
CA SER A 389 12.65 -24.38 3.12
C SER A 389 14.05 -24.02 3.60
N VAL A 390 14.74 -25.00 4.18
CA VAL A 390 16.16 -24.90 4.53
C VAL A 390 16.94 -25.33 3.29
N ALA A 391 17.75 -24.43 2.72
CA ALA A 391 18.78 -24.82 1.78
C ALA A 391 19.99 -25.35 2.58
N VAL A 392 20.39 -26.59 2.32
CA VAL A 392 21.68 -27.16 2.75
C VAL A 392 22.73 -26.85 1.71
#